data_AF-A0A6G3Z7F8-F1
#
_entry.id   AF-A0A6G3Z7F8-F1
#
_cell.length_a   1.000
_cell.length_b   1.000
_cell.length_c   1.000
_cell.angle_alpha   90.00
_cell.angle_beta   90.00
_cell.angle_gamma   90.00
#
_symmetry.space_group_name_H-M   'P 1'
#
loop_
_entity.id
_entity.type
_entity.pdbx_description
1 polymer ?
#
loop_
_entity_poly.entity_id
_entity_poly.type
_entity_poly.pdbx_seq_one_letter_code
_entity_poly.pdbx_strand_id
1 'polypeptide(L)'
;VNAIHMVSNFDDLSRRHIAHHVDRVDFAGFDIVETLRALPKSIRWAILSLEWLYFPVITFWLQWRGVLKTWRNPDQRLRIAVTLMIRGMLLASLGWISFKALVLYFVAHVGMINLLRWMDAFQHTYEVIPIGTSVPERSRKHEQANTFSTLISPRYRWLNLLLLNFGYHNAHHEIMKCPWHSLPALDHLLFQGNEVHYLPLSQLILSYHRFRIKRIFSGQGQGTDEDRQPTPDRFYGAIGVSFLTVY
;
A
#
# COMPACT_ATOMS: atom_id res chain seq x y z
N VAL A 1 -10.67 -5.24 -9.44
CA VAL A 1 -11.43 -5.10 -8.17
C VAL A 1 -10.61 -5.67 -7.01
N ASN A 2 -10.39 -4.91 -5.93
CA ASN A 2 -9.51 -5.32 -4.82
C ASN A 2 -9.98 -6.63 -4.13
N ALA A 3 -9.05 -7.57 -3.92
CA ALA A 3 -9.30 -8.82 -3.19
C ALA A 3 -9.50 -8.61 -1.68
N ILE A 4 -9.08 -7.46 -1.14
CA ILE A 4 -9.11 -7.13 0.29
C ILE A 4 -10.50 -7.28 0.91
N HIS A 5 -11.53 -6.68 0.29
CA HIS A 5 -12.92 -6.74 0.79
C HIS A 5 -13.57 -8.13 0.68
N MET A 6 -12.94 -9.04 -0.06
CA MET A 6 -13.40 -10.41 -0.20
C MET A 6 -12.83 -11.30 0.92
N VAL A 7 -11.66 -10.91 1.44
CA VAL A 7 -10.85 -11.69 2.40
C VAL A 7 -11.10 -11.22 3.83
N SER A 8 -11.32 -9.93 4.07
CA SER A 8 -11.60 -9.34 5.39
C SER A 8 -12.91 -8.58 5.45
N ASN A 9 -13.60 -8.69 6.59
CA ASN A 9 -14.72 -7.81 6.92
C ASN A 9 -14.20 -6.44 7.41
N PHE A 10 -15.12 -5.50 7.63
CA PHE A 10 -14.77 -4.16 8.12
C PHE A 10 -14.05 -4.23 9.48
N ASP A 11 -14.56 -5.01 10.44
CA ASP A 11 -13.98 -5.10 11.79
C ASP A 11 -12.53 -5.59 11.79
N ASP A 12 -12.19 -6.55 10.94
CA ASP A 12 -10.83 -7.04 10.76
C ASP A 12 -9.91 -5.97 10.18
N LEU A 13 -10.39 -5.23 9.16
CA LEU A 13 -9.64 -4.14 8.57
C LEU A 13 -9.43 -3.00 9.59
N SER A 14 -10.49 -2.64 10.33
CA SER A 14 -10.44 -1.62 11.37
C SER A 14 -9.49 -2.01 12.50
N ARG A 15 -9.54 -3.25 12.99
CA ARG A 15 -8.62 -3.73 14.03
C ARG A 15 -7.16 -3.66 13.59
N ARG A 16 -6.86 -4.10 12.37
CA ARG A 16 -5.49 -4.03 11.81
C ARG A 16 -5.02 -2.59 11.62
N HIS A 17 -5.89 -1.73 11.13
CA HIS A 17 -5.61 -0.32 10.96
C HIS A 17 -5.33 0.37 12.30
N ILE A 18 -6.15 0.12 13.32
CA ILE A 18 -5.94 0.65 14.68
C ILE A 18 -4.64 0.11 15.26
N ALA A 19 -4.34 -1.19 15.11
CA ALA A 19 -3.08 -1.77 15.57
C ALA A 19 -1.88 -1.06 14.91
N HIS A 20 -1.91 -0.82 13.60
CA HIS A 20 -0.86 -0.06 12.91
C HIS A 20 -0.62 1.35 13.51
N HIS A 21 -1.68 2.08 13.88
CA HIS A 21 -1.54 3.39 14.55
C HIS A 21 -1.04 3.28 16.00
N VAL A 22 -1.51 2.29 16.75
CA VAL A 22 -1.14 2.11 18.17
C VAL A 22 0.29 1.62 18.30
N ASP A 23 0.62 0.58 17.53
CA ASP A 23 1.89 -0.14 17.58
C ASP A 23 2.99 0.59 16.79
N ARG A 24 2.61 1.41 15.80
CA ARG A 24 3.53 2.18 14.93
C ARG A 24 4.53 1.29 14.20
N VAL A 25 4.02 0.17 13.71
CA VAL A 25 4.76 -0.83 12.93
C VAL A 25 3.91 -1.27 11.74
N ASP A 26 4.57 -1.83 10.75
CA ASP A 26 3.91 -2.50 9.65
C ASP A 26 3.91 -4.00 9.89
N PHE A 27 2.78 -4.66 9.65
CA PHE A 27 2.70 -6.12 9.78
C PHE A 27 2.83 -6.79 8.41
N ALA A 28 3.75 -7.75 8.31
CA ALA A 28 3.83 -8.65 7.17
C ALA A 28 3.43 -10.06 7.57
N GLY A 29 2.43 -10.62 6.90
CA GLY A 29 2.08 -12.04 7.06
C GLY A 29 2.75 -12.96 6.03
N PHE A 30 3.68 -12.45 5.24
CA PHE A 30 4.36 -13.22 4.22
C PHE A 30 5.75 -12.67 3.87
N ASP A 31 6.78 -13.52 3.94
CA ASP A 31 8.13 -13.17 3.51
C ASP A 31 8.27 -13.28 1.97
N ILE A 32 8.16 -12.12 1.32
CA ILE A 32 8.30 -11.98 -0.13
C ILE A 32 9.74 -12.31 -0.55
N VAL A 33 10.74 -11.88 0.22
CA VAL A 33 12.16 -11.98 -0.15
C VAL A 33 12.62 -13.42 -0.12
N GLU A 34 12.37 -14.10 0.99
CA GLU A 34 12.72 -15.51 1.15
C GLU A 34 12.05 -16.35 0.08
N THR A 35 10.76 -16.13 -0.16
CA THR A 35 10.05 -16.91 -1.17
C THR A 35 10.57 -16.65 -2.58
N LEU A 36 10.85 -15.39 -2.95
CA LEU A 36 11.44 -15.09 -4.25
C LEU A 36 12.83 -15.71 -4.42
N ARG A 37 13.63 -15.79 -3.34
CA ARG A 37 14.96 -16.44 -3.37
C ARG A 37 14.86 -17.95 -3.57
N ALA A 38 13.82 -18.59 -3.04
CA ALA A 38 13.59 -20.03 -3.19
C ALA A 38 13.04 -20.44 -4.57
N LEU A 39 12.48 -19.51 -5.35
CA LEU A 39 11.94 -19.82 -6.68
C LEU A 39 13.05 -20.16 -7.70
N PRO A 40 12.76 -21.02 -8.70
CA PRO A 40 13.64 -21.23 -9.84
C PRO A 40 14.00 -19.90 -10.50
N LYS A 41 15.26 -19.79 -10.95
CA LYS A 41 15.83 -18.54 -11.49
C LYS A 41 14.95 -17.95 -12.59
N SER A 42 14.46 -18.75 -13.53
CA SER A 42 13.58 -18.29 -14.62
C SER A 42 12.29 -17.65 -14.13
N ILE A 43 11.59 -18.29 -13.18
CA ILE A 43 10.35 -17.77 -12.59
C ILE A 43 10.62 -16.46 -11.85
N ARG A 44 11.69 -16.43 -11.04
CA ARG A 44 12.10 -15.21 -10.33
C ARG A 44 12.36 -14.06 -11.31
N TRP A 45 13.09 -14.30 -12.40
CA TRP A 45 13.35 -13.28 -13.41
C TRP A 45 12.08 -12.80 -14.12
N ALA A 46 11.15 -13.71 -14.43
CA ALA A 46 9.86 -13.33 -15.00
C ALA A 46 9.08 -12.40 -14.06
N ILE A 47 8.99 -12.76 -12.78
CA ILE A 47 8.34 -11.93 -11.74
C ILE A 47 9.00 -10.55 -11.65
N LEU A 48 10.33 -10.49 -11.54
CA LEU A 48 11.04 -9.22 -11.43
C LEU A 48 10.93 -8.37 -12.70
N SER A 49 10.88 -8.99 -13.89
CA SER A 49 10.71 -8.27 -15.15
C SER A 49 9.31 -7.67 -15.26
N LEU A 50 8.28 -8.45 -14.88
CA LEU A 50 6.90 -7.97 -14.81
C LEU A 50 6.76 -6.84 -13.81
N GLU A 51 7.33 -7.00 -12.60
CA GLU A 51 7.36 -5.93 -11.62
C GLU A 51 8.03 -4.70 -12.22
N TRP A 52 9.19 -4.80 -12.86
CA TRP A 52 9.88 -3.65 -13.48
C TRP A 52 9.02 -2.96 -14.56
N LEU A 53 8.27 -3.71 -15.35
CA LEU A 53 7.33 -3.23 -16.39
C LEU A 53 6.01 -2.68 -15.85
N TYR A 54 5.93 -2.32 -14.58
CA TYR A 54 4.71 -1.80 -13.95
C TYR A 54 3.56 -2.82 -13.83
N PHE A 55 3.83 -4.11 -14.01
CA PHE A 55 2.85 -5.16 -13.78
C PHE A 55 2.96 -5.71 -12.34
N PRO A 56 1.99 -5.46 -11.45
CA PRO A 56 2.12 -5.68 -10.01
C PRO A 56 1.86 -7.15 -9.61
N VAL A 57 2.63 -8.08 -10.20
CA VAL A 57 2.48 -9.53 -10.02
C VAL A 57 2.62 -9.96 -8.55
N ILE A 58 3.50 -9.33 -7.77
CA ILE A 58 3.67 -9.62 -6.34
C ILE A 58 2.39 -9.26 -5.58
N THR A 59 1.77 -8.11 -5.90
CA THR A 59 0.51 -7.71 -5.25
C THR A 59 -0.62 -8.65 -5.62
N PHE A 60 -0.75 -9.05 -6.90
CA PHE A 60 -1.75 -10.04 -7.29
C PHE A 60 -1.53 -11.38 -6.59
N TRP A 61 -0.28 -11.80 -6.45
CA TRP A 61 0.05 -13.02 -5.72
C TRP A 61 -0.36 -12.94 -4.25
N LEU A 62 -0.02 -11.86 -3.55
CA LEU A 62 -0.42 -11.64 -2.15
C LEU A 62 -1.94 -11.60 -1.99
N GLN A 63 -2.65 -10.95 -2.92
CA GLN A 63 -4.11 -10.90 -2.94
C GLN A 63 -4.73 -12.29 -3.10
N TRP A 64 -4.22 -13.11 -4.03
CA TRP A 64 -4.68 -14.48 -4.20
C TRP A 64 -4.34 -15.38 -3.02
N ARG A 65 -3.18 -15.19 -2.38
CA ARG A 65 -2.85 -15.88 -1.13
C ARG A 65 -3.86 -15.57 -0.02
N GLY A 66 -4.27 -14.31 0.11
CA GLY A 66 -5.34 -13.90 1.02
C GLY A 66 -6.64 -14.66 0.74
N VAL A 67 -7.09 -14.69 -0.53
CA VAL A 67 -8.29 -15.43 -0.94
C VAL A 67 -8.19 -16.92 -0.59
N LEU A 68 -7.06 -17.56 -0.93
CA LEU A 68 -6.84 -18.99 -0.66
C LEU A 68 -6.79 -19.30 0.84
N LYS A 69 -6.19 -18.40 1.65
CA LYS A 69 -6.16 -18.55 3.11
C LYS A 69 -7.58 -18.48 3.68
N THR A 70 -8.35 -17.46 3.30
CA THR A 70 -9.72 -17.30 3.82
C THR A 70 -10.65 -18.40 3.30
N TRP A 71 -10.43 -18.93 2.09
CA TRP A 71 -11.17 -20.10 1.59
C TRP A 71 -11.01 -21.35 2.47
N ARG A 72 -9.88 -21.50 3.17
CA ARG A 72 -9.69 -22.63 4.09
C ARG A 72 -10.64 -22.58 5.27
N ASN A 73 -11.10 -21.39 5.69
CA ASN A 73 -12.11 -21.20 6.73
C ASN A 73 -13.51 -21.56 6.20
N PRO A 74 -14.16 -22.64 6.69
CA PRO A 74 -15.47 -23.08 6.22
C PRO A 74 -16.54 -21.99 6.26
N ASP A 75 -16.54 -21.16 7.31
CA ASP A 75 -17.56 -20.10 7.52
C ASP A 75 -17.49 -19.00 6.46
N GLN A 76 -16.34 -18.85 5.79
CA GLN A 76 -16.11 -17.80 4.79
C GLN A 76 -16.19 -18.32 3.35
N ARG A 77 -16.25 -19.65 3.14
CA ARG A 77 -16.24 -20.26 1.80
C ARG A 77 -17.39 -19.78 0.93
N LEU A 78 -18.61 -19.77 1.47
CA LEU A 78 -19.79 -19.35 0.71
C LEU A 78 -19.65 -17.89 0.26
N ARG A 79 -19.25 -16.99 1.16
CA ARG A 79 -19.03 -15.57 0.85
C ARG A 79 -17.99 -15.40 -0.26
N ILE A 80 -16.87 -16.12 -0.16
CA ILE A 80 -15.82 -16.10 -1.18
C ILE A 80 -16.33 -16.65 -2.51
N ALA A 81 -17.01 -17.79 -2.51
CA ALA A 81 -17.54 -18.44 -3.71
C ALA A 81 -18.52 -17.51 -4.44
N VAL A 82 -19.48 -16.96 -3.71
CA VAL A 82 -20.49 -16.03 -4.24
C VAL A 82 -19.81 -14.77 -4.78
N THR A 83 -18.82 -14.21 -4.07
CA THR A 83 -18.10 -13.02 -4.53
C THR A 83 -17.32 -13.30 -5.82
N LEU A 84 -16.61 -14.44 -5.91
CA LEU A 84 -15.88 -14.83 -7.12
C LEU A 84 -16.83 -15.09 -8.29
N MET A 85 -17.96 -15.76 -8.02
CA MET A 85 -18.97 -16.05 -9.03
C MET A 85 -19.55 -14.74 -9.59
N ILE A 86 -20.02 -13.83 -8.74
CA ILE A 86 -20.58 -12.54 -9.16
C ILE A 86 -19.53 -11.74 -9.95
N ARG A 87 -18.31 -11.62 -9.45
CA ARG A 87 -17.23 -10.87 -10.14
C ARG A 87 -16.84 -11.52 -11.46
N GLY A 88 -16.77 -12.85 -11.49
CA GLY A 88 -16.47 -13.63 -12.69
C GLY A 88 -17.55 -13.45 -13.76
N MET A 89 -18.83 -13.51 -13.36
CA MET A 89 -19.97 -13.24 -14.24
C MET A 89 -19.92 -11.80 -14.78
N LEU A 90 -19.67 -10.80 -13.94
CA LEU A 90 -19.56 -9.41 -14.39
C LEU A 90 -18.42 -9.20 -15.39
N LEU A 91 -17.25 -9.80 -15.16
CA LEU A 91 -16.10 -9.72 -16.07
C LEU A 91 -16.35 -10.49 -17.38
N ALA A 92 -16.98 -11.67 -17.30
CA ALA A 92 -17.35 -12.45 -18.47
C ALA A 92 -18.38 -11.70 -19.33
N SER A 93 -19.40 -11.12 -18.71
CA SER A 93 -20.39 -10.27 -19.38
C SER A 93 -19.73 -9.05 -20.02
N LEU A 94 -18.79 -8.39 -19.35
CA LEU A 94 -18.03 -7.28 -19.92
C LEU A 94 -17.23 -7.70 -21.16
N GLY A 95 -16.53 -8.84 -21.08
CA GLY A 95 -15.78 -9.40 -22.21
C GLY A 95 -16.66 -9.80 -23.39
N TRP A 96 -17.83 -10.38 -23.10
CA TRP A 96 -18.85 -10.73 -24.08
C TRP A 96 -19.41 -9.50 -24.80
N ILE A 97 -19.70 -8.43 -24.05
CA ILE A 97 -20.18 -7.16 -24.62
C ILE A 97 -19.07 -6.46 -25.41
N SER A 98 -17.85 -6.40 -24.88
CA SER A 98 -16.70 -5.77 -25.54
C SER A 98 -15.38 -6.26 -24.94
N PHE A 99 -14.64 -7.04 -25.73
CA PHE A 99 -13.28 -7.44 -25.37
C PHE A 99 -12.36 -6.22 -25.14
N LYS A 100 -12.53 -5.14 -25.90
CA LYS A 100 -11.80 -3.88 -25.70
C LYS A 100 -12.08 -3.28 -24.33
N ALA A 101 -13.34 -3.28 -23.88
CA ALA A 101 -13.71 -2.78 -22.55
C ALA A 101 -13.08 -3.64 -21.45
N LEU A 102 -13.03 -4.96 -21.61
CA LEU A 102 -12.35 -5.86 -20.67
C LEU A 102 -10.84 -5.55 -20.55
N VAL A 103 -10.16 -5.33 -21.68
CA VAL A 103 -8.73 -4.96 -21.69
C VAL A 103 -8.51 -3.60 -21.02
N LEU A 104 -9.32 -2.59 -21.34
CA LEU A 104 -9.21 -1.26 -20.72
C LEU A 104 -9.50 -1.31 -19.22
N TYR A 105 -10.47 -2.11 -18.79
CA TYR A 105 -10.75 -2.36 -17.39
C TYR A 105 -9.55 -2.96 -16.66
N PHE A 106 -8.90 -3.95 -17.29
CA PHE A 106 -7.70 -4.57 -16.73
C PHE A 106 -6.54 -3.58 -16.60
N VAL A 107 -6.28 -2.78 -17.64
CA VAL A 107 -5.25 -1.72 -17.63
C VAL A 107 -5.55 -0.69 -16.52
N ALA A 108 -6.80 -0.24 -16.40
CA ALA A 108 -7.21 0.68 -15.34
C ALA A 108 -7.02 0.07 -13.94
N HIS A 109 -7.31 -1.23 -13.78
CA HIS A 109 -7.11 -1.92 -12.51
C HIS A 109 -5.63 -2.03 -12.13
N VAL A 110 -4.75 -2.36 -13.10
CA VAL A 110 -3.30 -2.36 -12.91
C VAL A 110 -2.78 -0.97 -12.57
N GLY A 111 -3.28 0.08 -13.25
CA GLY A 111 -2.96 1.47 -12.95
C GLY A 111 -3.34 1.86 -11.52
N MET A 112 -4.57 1.54 -11.10
CA MET A 112 -5.06 1.77 -9.74
C MET A 112 -4.16 1.07 -8.69
N ILE A 113 -3.75 -0.18 -8.91
CA ILE A 113 -2.84 -0.88 -7.99
C ILE A 113 -1.49 -0.17 -7.91
N ASN A 114 -0.93 0.28 -9.03
CA ASN A 114 0.33 1.02 -9.02
C ASN A 114 0.21 2.35 -8.26
N LEU A 115 -0.89 3.09 -8.45
CA LEU A 115 -1.12 4.34 -7.70
C LEU A 115 -1.18 4.09 -6.19
N LEU A 116 -1.92 3.07 -5.76
CA LEU A 116 -2.05 2.74 -4.34
C LEU A 116 -0.71 2.24 -3.75
N ARG A 117 0.03 1.37 -4.48
CA ARG A 117 1.37 0.93 -4.07
C ARG A 117 2.37 2.08 -3.99
N TRP A 118 2.21 3.08 -4.85
CA TRP A 118 3.12 4.20 -4.88
C TRP A 118 2.94 5.11 -3.66
N MET A 119 1.69 5.42 -3.31
CA MET A 119 1.35 6.13 -2.08
C MET A 119 1.87 5.40 -0.84
N ASP A 120 1.45 4.14 -0.71
CA ASP A 120 1.75 3.29 0.44
C ASP A 120 3.25 3.10 0.66
N ALA A 121 4.02 3.00 -0.43
CA ALA A 121 5.45 2.81 -0.35
C ALA A 121 6.19 3.91 0.42
N PHE A 122 5.68 5.13 0.43
CA PHE A 122 6.42 6.27 0.99
C PHE A 122 5.76 6.88 2.22
N GLN A 123 4.61 6.36 2.64
CA GLN A 123 3.88 6.86 3.81
C GLN A 123 4.58 6.55 5.13
N HIS A 124 5.39 5.48 5.18
CA HIS A 124 6.10 5.06 6.38
C HIS A 124 7.54 4.62 6.13
N THR A 125 8.34 4.75 7.20
CA THR A 125 9.60 4.03 7.41
C THR A 125 9.53 3.09 8.61
N TYR A 126 8.34 2.56 8.90
CA TYR A 126 8.10 1.66 10.02
C TYR A 126 8.79 0.31 9.83
N GLU A 127 9.16 -0.30 10.96
CA GLU A 127 9.67 -1.67 10.95
C GLU A 127 8.58 -2.63 10.51
N VAL A 128 8.95 -3.56 9.64
CA VAL A 128 8.05 -4.61 9.15
C VAL A 128 8.21 -5.83 10.05
N ILE A 129 7.19 -6.13 10.83
CA ILE A 129 7.21 -7.17 11.85
C ILE A 129 6.30 -8.34 11.42
N PRO A 130 6.75 -9.60 11.57
CA PRO A 130 5.90 -10.76 11.35
C PRO A 130 4.68 -10.77 12.28
N ILE A 131 3.54 -11.23 11.79
CA ILE A 131 2.34 -11.37 12.63
C ILE A 131 2.61 -12.40 13.75
N GLY A 132 2.29 -12.02 14.99
CA GLY A 132 2.40 -12.90 16.17
C GLY A 132 3.70 -12.80 16.95
N THR A 133 4.61 -11.90 16.56
CA THR A 133 5.81 -11.58 17.34
C THR A 133 5.60 -10.38 18.25
N SER A 134 6.41 -10.25 19.30
CA SER A 134 6.39 -9.10 20.20
C SER A 134 6.67 -7.79 19.44
N VAL A 135 5.83 -6.79 19.67
CA VAL A 135 5.95 -5.46 19.08
C VAL A 135 6.72 -4.55 20.06
N PRO A 136 7.73 -3.78 19.59
CA PRO A 136 8.41 -2.81 20.44
C PRO A 136 7.52 -1.60 20.74
N GLU A 137 7.59 -1.06 21.95
CA GLU A 137 6.93 0.21 22.26
C GLU A 137 7.58 1.37 21.48
N ARG A 138 6.77 2.08 20.70
CA ARG A 138 7.21 3.24 19.92
C ARG A 138 6.57 4.51 20.46
N SER A 139 7.34 5.61 20.49
CA SER A 139 6.83 6.91 20.94
C SER A 139 6.16 7.70 19.81
N ARG A 140 5.40 8.73 20.17
CA ARG A 140 4.88 9.71 19.20
C ARG A 140 5.99 10.41 18.41
N LYS A 141 7.17 10.60 19.02
CA LYS A 141 8.36 11.14 18.31
C LYS A 141 8.84 10.19 17.23
N HIS A 142 8.78 8.87 17.47
CA HIS A 142 9.11 7.86 16.47
C HIS A 142 8.11 7.89 15.31
N GLU A 143 6.82 7.91 15.60
CA GLU A 143 5.75 8.02 14.61
C GLU A 143 5.92 9.23 13.69
N GLN A 144 6.11 10.43 14.25
CA GLN A 144 6.29 11.65 13.45
C GLN A 144 7.59 11.65 12.63
N ALA A 145 8.63 10.96 13.09
CA ALA A 145 9.89 10.84 12.34
C ALA A 145 9.82 9.79 11.21
N ASN A 146 8.86 8.86 11.26
CA ASN A 146 8.74 7.73 10.33
C ASN A 146 7.40 7.70 9.60
N THR A 147 6.67 8.82 9.59
CA THR A 147 5.41 9.00 8.86
C THR A 147 5.53 10.22 7.96
N PHE A 148 5.07 10.08 6.73
CA PHE A 148 5.22 11.11 5.69
C PHE A 148 3.90 11.42 4.99
N SER A 149 3.61 12.71 4.85
CA SER A 149 2.49 13.21 4.05
C SER A 149 2.89 13.27 2.58
N THR A 150 2.53 12.24 1.82
CA THR A 150 2.84 12.10 0.40
C THR A 150 1.79 12.82 -0.47
N LEU A 151 1.84 14.14 -0.52
CA LEU A 151 0.86 14.96 -1.26
C LEU A 151 1.08 14.88 -2.78
N ILE A 152 0.00 14.79 -3.56
CA ILE A 152 0.06 14.95 -5.02
C ILE A 152 0.56 16.36 -5.35
N SER A 153 -0.04 17.37 -4.71
CA SER A 153 0.39 18.75 -4.87
C SER A 153 0.08 19.56 -3.62
N PRO A 154 1.07 20.27 -3.04
CA PRO A 154 0.81 21.27 -2.01
C PRO A 154 0.18 22.55 -2.60
N ARG A 155 0.50 22.86 -3.87
CA ARG A 155 0.01 24.06 -4.58
C ARG A 155 -1.44 23.90 -5.05
N TYR A 156 -1.76 22.77 -5.69
CA TYR A 156 -3.08 22.49 -6.26
C TYR A 156 -3.81 21.46 -5.39
N ARG A 157 -4.30 21.90 -4.23
CA ARG A 157 -4.84 20.99 -3.19
C ARG A 157 -5.98 20.09 -3.67
N TRP A 158 -6.79 20.54 -4.63
CA TRP A 158 -7.87 19.74 -5.21
C TRP A 158 -7.37 18.45 -5.89
N LEU A 159 -6.10 18.41 -6.35
CA LEU A 159 -5.51 17.19 -6.89
C LEU A 159 -5.41 16.08 -5.83
N ASN A 160 -5.25 16.43 -4.55
CA ASN A 160 -5.19 15.44 -3.47
C ASN A 160 -6.52 14.68 -3.29
N LEU A 161 -7.66 15.24 -3.78
CA LEU A 161 -8.96 14.56 -3.78
C LEU A 161 -8.98 13.31 -4.67
N LEU A 162 -8.09 13.20 -5.65
CA LEU A 162 -7.95 11.99 -6.48
C LEU A 162 -7.58 10.75 -5.65
N LEU A 163 -7.00 10.98 -4.46
CA LEU A 163 -6.67 9.96 -3.49
C LEU A 163 -7.43 10.18 -2.18
N LEU A 164 -8.59 10.82 -2.26
CA LEU A 164 -9.43 11.15 -1.11
C LEU A 164 -8.65 11.87 -0.01
N ASN A 165 -7.66 12.72 -0.35
CA ASN A 165 -6.77 13.40 0.60
C ASN A 165 -5.96 12.46 1.53
N PHE A 166 -5.86 11.16 1.23
CA PHE A 166 -5.11 10.22 2.07
C PHE A 166 -3.60 10.50 2.09
N GLY A 167 -3.11 11.33 1.16
CA GLY A 167 -1.73 11.84 1.20
C GLY A 167 -1.42 12.75 2.41
N TYR A 168 -2.43 13.30 3.10
CA TYR A 168 -2.25 14.03 4.36
C TYR A 168 -2.07 13.05 5.53
N HIS A 169 -1.04 12.23 5.43
CA HIS A 169 -0.90 11.01 6.22
C HIS A 169 -0.47 11.30 7.66
N ASN A 170 0.36 12.32 7.90
CA ASN A 170 0.70 12.73 9.27
C ASN A 170 -0.53 13.23 10.04
N ALA A 171 -1.40 14.02 9.39
CA ALA A 171 -2.66 14.47 9.99
C ALA A 171 -3.61 13.29 10.28
N HIS A 172 -3.64 12.30 9.38
CA HIS A 172 -4.36 11.06 9.60
C HIS A 172 -3.79 10.25 10.78
N HIS A 173 -2.48 10.14 10.92
CA HIS A 173 -1.86 9.47 12.07
C HIS A 173 -2.14 10.20 13.39
N GLU A 174 -2.16 11.54 13.37
CA GLU A 174 -2.52 12.31 14.56
C GLU A 174 -3.98 12.08 15.00
N ILE A 175 -4.93 12.03 14.06
CA ILE A 175 -6.34 11.75 14.34
C ILE A 175 -6.89 10.75 13.30
N MET A 176 -6.66 9.45 13.54
CA MET A 176 -7.06 8.37 12.60
C MET A 176 -8.57 8.30 12.31
N LYS A 177 -9.39 8.87 13.21
CA LYS A 177 -10.85 8.96 13.05
C LYS A 177 -11.31 10.14 12.17
N CYS A 178 -10.39 11.05 11.81
CA CYS A 178 -10.72 12.20 10.98
C CYS A 178 -11.15 11.73 9.59
N PRO A 179 -12.32 12.15 9.09
CA PRO A 179 -12.76 11.76 7.76
C PRO A 179 -11.88 12.39 6.69
N TRP A 180 -11.71 11.66 5.60
CA TRP A 180 -10.79 11.98 4.51
C TRP A 180 -10.98 13.39 3.93
N HIS A 181 -12.22 13.90 3.85
CA HIS A 181 -12.49 15.25 3.36
C HIS A 181 -12.04 16.37 4.31
N SER A 182 -11.86 16.07 5.60
CA SER A 182 -11.44 17.02 6.64
C SER A 182 -9.93 16.99 6.91
N LEU A 183 -9.20 16.00 6.39
CA LEU A 183 -7.75 15.87 6.58
C LEU A 183 -6.98 17.15 6.19
N PRO A 184 -7.27 17.85 5.08
CA PRO A 184 -6.54 19.08 4.75
C PRO A 184 -6.74 20.18 5.79
N ALA A 185 -7.94 20.31 6.34
CA ALA A 185 -8.23 21.31 7.37
C ALA A 185 -7.53 20.96 8.69
N LEU A 186 -7.53 19.67 9.06
CA LEU A 186 -6.81 19.18 10.23
C LEU A 186 -5.29 19.39 10.08
N ASP A 187 -4.73 19.08 8.92
CA ASP A 187 -3.32 19.28 8.59
C ASP A 187 -2.90 20.74 8.80
N HIS A 188 -3.70 21.71 8.35
CA HIS A 188 -3.44 23.14 8.60
C HIS A 188 -3.53 23.58 10.06
N LEU A 189 -4.28 22.87 10.89
CA LEU A 189 -4.36 23.16 12.33
C LEU A 189 -3.13 22.61 13.07
N LEU A 190 -2.59 21.49 12.58
CA LEU A 190 -1.49 20.78 13.23
C LEU A 190 -0.11 21.25 12.73
N PHE A 191 -0.03 21.65 11.46
CA PHE A 191 1.23 21.85 10.74
C PHE A 191 1.21 23.14 9.91
N GLN A 192 2.39 23.73 9.73
CA GLN A 192 2.59 24.99 9.02
C GLN A 192 2.89 24.79 7.52
N GLY A 193 3.12 23.55 7.07
CA GLY A 193 3.40 23.20 5.69
C GLY A 193 4.87 23.27 5.29
N ASN A 194 5.77 23.52 6.25
CA ASN A 194 7.23 23.55 6.06
C ASN A 194 7.94 22.40 6.78
N GLU A 195 7.16 21.51 7.39
CA GLU A 195 7.66 20.33 8.08
C GLU A 195 8.29 19.35 7.11
N VAL A 196 9.32 18.67 7.61
CA VAL A 196 10.16 17.75 6.85
C VAL A 196 9.37 16.55 6.31
N HIS A 197 8.26 16.20 6.95
CA HIS A 197 7.47 15.03 6.58
C HIS A 197 6.61 15.24 5.33
N TYR A 198 6.50 16.46 4.80
CA TYR A 198 5.86 16.68 3.51
C TYR A 198 6.78 16.27 2.36
N LEU A 199 6.43 15.15 1.72
CA LEU A 199 7.15 14.63 0.57
C LEU A 199 6.26 14.70 -0.67
N PRO A 200 6.39 15.76 -1.50
CA PRO A 200 5.62 15.87 -2.73
C PRO A 200 5.86 14.66 -3.62
N LEU A 201 4.79 14.06 -4.11
CA LEU A 201 4.86 12.86 -4.94
C LEU A 201 5.76 13.07 -6.17
N SER A 202 5.80 14.27 -6.76
CA SER A 202 6.69 14.58 -7.88
C SER A 202 8.17 14.26 -7.59
N GLN A 203 8.61 14.40 -6.35
CA GLN A 203 9.97 14.08 -5.91
C GLN A 203 10.17 12.56 -5.75
N LEU A 204 9.09 11.83 -5.47
CA LEU A 204 9.08 10.39 -5.20
C LEU A 204 8.81 9.53 -6.44
N ILE A 205 8.31 10.08 -7.55
CA ILE A 205 8.09 9.33 -8.82
C ILE A 205 9.41 8.69 -9.28
N LEU A 206 10.48 9.49 -9.30
CA LEU A 206 11.79 9.04 -9.76
C LEU A 206 12.37 7.98 -8.82
N SER A 207 12.23 8.16 -7.50
CA SER A 207 12.60 7.16 -6.50
C SER A 207 11.81 5.87 -6.70
N TYR A 208 10.51 5.97 -7.00
CA TYR A 208 9.66 4.82 -7.23
C TYR A 208 10.12 3.99 -8.42
N HIS A 209 10.36 4.66 -9.55
CA HIS A 209 10.86 4.03 -10.76
C HIS A 209 12.26 3.44 -10.57
N ARG A 210 13.20 4.23 -10.05
CA ARG A 210 14.60 3.85 -9.84
C ARG A 210 14.74 2.65 -8.91
N PHE A 211 13.95 2.59 -7.85
CA PHE A 211 14.04 1.56 -6.81
C PHE A 211 12.95 0.49 -6.90
N ARG A 212 12.31 0.37 -8.06
CA ARG A 212 11.18 -0.54 -8.28
C ARG A 212 11.47 -1.99 -7.90
N ILE A 213 12.65 -2.48 -8.27
CA ILE A 213 13.11 -3.83 -7.89
C ILE A 213 13.92 -3.80 -6.59
N LYS A 214 14.73 -2.76 -6.36
CA LYS A 214 15.60 -2.66 -5.19
C LYS A 214 14.84 -2.77 -3.87
N ARG A 215 13.67 -2.11 -3.76
CA ARG A 215 12.81 -2.14 -2.56
C ARG A 215 12.38 -3.53 -2.13
N ILE A 216 12.28 -4.46 -3.08
CA ILE A 216 11.85 -5.83 -2.80
C ILE A 216 12.85 -6.49 -1.87
N PHE A 217 14.15 -6.27 -2.09
CA PHE A 217 15.23 -6.97 -1.40
C PHE A 217 15.96 -6.14 -0.36
N SER A 218 15.83 -4.81 -0.40
CA SER A 218 16.65 -3.87 0.39
C SER A 218 15.86 -3.10 1.45
N GLY A 219 14.60 -3.48 1.69
CA GLY A 219 13.69 -2.76 2.57
C GLY A 219 13.33 -1.37 2.04
N GLN A 220 12.96 -0.48 2.97
CA GLN A 220 12.33 0.81 2.65
C GLN A 220 13.34 1.93 2.40
N GLY A 221 14.60 1.76 2.82
CA GLY A 221 15.61 2.83 2.75
C GLY A 221 15.41 3.89 3.84
N GLN A 222 15.85 5.12 3.58
CA GLN A 222 15.74 6.25 4.51
C GLN A 222 14.89 7.33 3.87
N GLY A 223 13.86 7.81 4.56
CA GLY A 223 13.02 8.93 4.08
C GLY A 223 13.71 10.28 4.27
N THR A 224 14.45 10.41 5.36
CA THR A 224 15.16 11.64 5.77
C THR A 224 16.55 11.32 6.31
N ASP A 225 17.44 12.32 6.32
CA ASP A 225 18.74 12.25 6.99
C ASP A 225 18.70 12.75 8.44
N GLU A 226 19.87 12.82 9.08
CA GLU A 226 20.03 13.26 10.48
C GLU A 226 19.60 14.71 10.70
N ASP A 227 19.77 15.56 9.68
CA ASP A 227 19.35 16.97 9.66
C ASP A 227 17.87 17.13 9.27
N ARG A 228 17.13 16.02 9.16
CA ARG A 228 15.74 15.96 8.73
C ARG A 228 15.55 16.66 7.38
N GLN A 229 16.40 16.36 6.41
CA GLN A 229 16.15 16.70 5.02
C GLN A 229 15.63 15.47 4.28
N PRO A 230 14.67 15.62 3.34
CA PRO A 230 14.22 14.52 2.49
C PRO A 230 15.38 13.89 1.69
N THR A 231 15.39 12.56 1.60
CA THR A 231 16.46 11.81 0.90
C THR A 231 15.88 10.92 -0.21
N PRO A 232 15.29 11.50 -1.27
CA PRO A 232 14.63 10.73 -2.33
C PRO A 232 15.55 9.75 -3.06
N ASP A 233 16.87 9.96 -3.05
CA ASP A 233 17.88 9.07 -3.61
C ASP A 233 18.19 7.85 -2.72
N ARG A 234 17.76 7.87 -1.45
CA ARG A 234 17.91 6.78 -0.48
C ARG A 234 16.58 6.23 0.03
N PHE A 235 15.46 6.87 -0.32
CA PHE A 235 14.11 6.39 0.02
C PHE A 235 13.59 5.41 -1.03
N TYR A 236 13.68 4.11 -0.76
CA TYR A 236 13.25 3.06 -1.69
C TYR A 236 11.75 2.79 -1.61
N GLY A 237 11.18 2.97 -0.43
CA GLY A 237 9.78 2.76 -0.10
C GLY A 237 9.41 1.30 0.13
N ALA A 238 8.31 1.08 0.86
CA ALA A 238 7.81 -0.22 1.26
C ALA A 238 7.17 -1.04 0.14
N ILE A 239 6.99 -2.34 0.41
CA ILE A 239 6.23 -3.29 -0.40
C ILE A 239 5.53 -4.29 0.50
N GLY A 240 4.26 -4.58 0.21
CA GLY A 240 3.52 -5.61 0.95
C GLY A 240 3.21 -5.23 2.41
N VAL A 241 3.16 -3.94 2.74
CA VAL A 241 2.73 -3.49 4.08
C VAL A 241 1.33 -2.86 4.06
N SER A 242 0.79 -2.69 2.85
CA SER A 242 -0.44 -1.96 2.58
C SER A 242 -1.74 -2.63 3.04
N PHE A 243 -2.77 -1.80 3.16
CA PHE A 243 -4.19 -2.17 3.03
C PHE A 243 -4.48 -3.05 1.80
N LEU A 244 -3.65 -2.92 0.75
CA LEU A 244 -3.28 -3.87 -0.33
C LEU A 244 -3.54 -5.36 -0.12
N THR A 245 -3.05 -5.81 1.03
CA THR A 245 -2.61 -7.18 1.23
C THR A 245 -3.09 -7.62 2.59
N VAL A 246 -4.18 -8.39 2.57
CA VAL A 246 -4.73 -8.99 3.77
C VAL A 246 -4.05 -10.34 3.97
N TYR A 247 -3.34 -10.44 5.09
CA TYR A 247 -2.71 -11.66 5.56
C TYR A 247 -3.62 -12.53 6.40
#